data_AF-A0AA97A4H9-F1
#
_entry.id   AF-A0AA97A4H9-F1
#
_cell.length_a   1.000
_cell.length_b   1.000
_cell.length_c   1.000
_cell.angle_alpha   90.00
_cell.angle_beta   90.00
_cell.angle_gamma   90.00
#
_symmetry.space_group_name_H-M   'P 1'
#
loop_
_entity.id
_entity.type
_entity.pdbx_description
1 polymer ?
#
loop_
_entity_poly.entity_id
_entity_poly.type
_entity_poly.pdbx_seq_one_letter_code
_entity_poly.pdbx_strand_id
1 'polypeptide(L)'
;MDDDQLQNENKIKIYSEFMKYLKNNGNPLFISSLNLQEVLHVVEKKEYENYCKENHCKIKLKRYRRNHRERKELKMKLGSILQQIVQNYSVEGDSVEIEDIEAFVSSFDTHLYDPIDFFAVDSRCSRNCFNYITDDSDFKKNLNFNMNPNVNLYTCGEPSS
;
A
#
# COMPACT_ATOMS: atom_id res chain seq x y z
N MET A 1 -17.20 -21.45 2.39
CA MET A 1 -16.04 -20.55 2.38
C MET A 1 -16.12 -19.84 1.06
N ASP A 2 -16.24 -18.51 1.07
CA ASP A 2 -16.43 -17.72 -0.16
C ASP A 2 -15.18 -17.83 -1.03
N ASP A 3 -15.34 -17.92 -2.35
CA ASP A 3 -14.22 -18.03 -3.29
C ASP A 3 -13.25 -16.84 -3.16
N ASP A 4 -13.77 -15.64 -2.84
CA ASP A 4 -12.99 -14.42 -2.59
C ASP A 4 -12.12 -14.50 -1.31
N GLN A 5 -12.58 -15.20 -0.27
CA GLN A 5 -11.78 -15.42 0.94
C GLN A 5 -10.62 -16.38 0.68
N LEU A 6 -10.89 -17.46 -0.06
CA LEU A 6 -9.89 -18.45 -0.41
C LEU A 6 -8.80 -17.86 -1.32
N GLN A 7 -9.17 -17.00 -2.27
CA GLN A 7 -8.22 -16.29 -3.12
C GLN A 7 -7.33 -15.34 -2.30
N ASN A 8 -7.89 -14.59 -1.35
CA ASN A 8 -7.12 -13.69 -0.49
C ASN A 8 -6.15 -14.44 0.44
N GLU A 9 -6.57 -15.57 1.02
CA GLU A 9 -5.70 -16.41 1.84
C GLU A 9 -4.50 -16.95 1.05
N ASN A 10 -4.73 -17.38 -0.19
CA ASN A 10 -3.66 -17.81 -1.09
C ASN A 10 -2.67 -16.69 -1.41
N LYS A 11 -3.17 -15.47 -1.69
CA LYS A 11 -2.31 -14.30 -1.93
C LYS A 11 -1.44 -13.96 -0.73
N ILE A 12 -2.03 -13.95 0.47
CA ILE A 12 -1.31 -13.68 1.72
C ILE A 12 -0.17 -14.70 1.89
N LYS A 13 -0.44 -15.98 1.61
CA LYS A 13 0.57 -17.03 1.71
C LYS A 13 1.72 -16.81 0.73
N ILE A 14 1.42 -16.57 -0.55
CA ILE A 14 2.43 -16.35 -1.59
C ILE A 14 3.32 -15.15 -1.25
N TYR A 15 2.73 -14.01 -0.89
CA TYR A 15 3.51 -12.84 -0.49
C TYR A 15 4.33 -13.08 0.76
N SER A 16 3.76 -13.75 1.77
CA SER A 16 4.51 -14.07 3.00
C SER A 16 5.73 -14.95 2.72
N GLU A 17 5.60 -15.94 1.83
CA GLU A 17 6.70 -16.82 1.42
C GLU A 17 7.74 -16.05 0.60
N PHE A 18 7.31 -15.18 -0.32
CA PHE A 18 8.20 -14.35 -1.12
C PHE A 18 9.00 -13.34 -0.27
N MET A 19 8.34 -12.64 0.66
CA MET A 19 9.02 -11.70 1.57
C MET A 19 10.04 -12.42 2.46
N LYS A 20 9.71 -13.64 2.93
CA LYS A 20 10.67 -14.48 3.67
C LYS A 20 11.87 -14.87 2.80
N TYR A 21 11.62 -15.28 1.56
CA TYR A 21 12.68 -15.61 0.61
C TYR A 21 13.62 -14.42 0.39
N LEU A 22 13.08 -13.22 0.12
CA LEU A 22 13.88 -12.01 -0.08
C LEU A 22 14.74 -11.70 1.15
N LYS A 23 14.12 -11.71 2.34
CA LYS A 23 14.80 -11.45 3.62
C LYS A 23 15.90 -12.46 3.92
N ASN A 24 15.65 -13.75 3.70
CA ASN A 24 16.62 -14.83 3.93
C ASN A 24 17.83 -14.74 3.00
N ASN A 25 17.65 -14.18 1.80
CA ASN A 25 18.73 -13.91 0.85
C ASN A 25 19.41 -12.55 1.08
N GLY A 26 19.10 -11.86 2.18
CA GLY A 26 19.72 -10.58 2.53
C GLY A 26 19.26 -9.39 1.68
N ASN A 27 18.15 -9.52 0.94
CA ASN A 27 17.60 -8.39 0.19
C ASN A 27 16.93 -7.40 1.17
N PRO A 28 17.32 -6.12 1.15
CA PRO A 28 16.64 -5.11 1.95
C PRO A 28 15.22 -4.91 1.42
N LEU A 29 14.26 -4.81 2.35
CA LEU A 29 12.86 -4.52 2.04
C LEU A 29 12.55 -3.09 2.47
N PHE A 30 11.95 -2.32 1.58
CA PHE A 30 11.61 -0.92 1.81
C PHE A 30 10.11 -0.70 1.74
N ILE A 31 9.65 0.33 2.45
CA ILE A 31 8.29 0.85 2.34
C ILE A 31 8.33 2.38 2.36
N SER A 32 7.51 3.01 1.54
CA SER A 32 7.34 4.47 1.56
C SER A 32 6.53 4.93 2.76
N SER A 33 6.78 6.16 3.21
CA SER A 33 5.89 6.82 4.16
C SER A 33 4.48 7.04 3.60
N LEU A 34 4.33 7.14 2.28
CA LEU A 34 3.04 7.24 1.58
C LEU A 34 2.24 5.93 1.66
N ASN A 35 2.83 4.79 1.31
CA ASN A 35 2.18 3.48 1.45
C ASN A 35 1.86 3.18 2.92
N LEU A 36 2.74 3.58 3.85
CA LEU A 36 2.47 3.43 5.28
C LEU A 36 1.25 4.27 5.71
N GLN A 37 1.13 5.50 5.22
CA GLN A 37 -0.03 6.35 5.49
C GLN A 37 -1.32 5.73 4.93
N GLU A 38 -1.27 5.14 3.74
CA GLU A 38 -2.38 4.43 3.13
C GLU A 38 -2.80 3.19 3.94
N VAL A 39 -1.86 2.35 4.36
CA VAL A 39 -2.13 1.18 5.21
C VAL A 39 -2.88 1.59 6.49
N LEU A 40 -2.42 2.64 7.16
CA LEU A 40 -3.08 3.14 8.37
C LEU A 40 -4.49 3.68 8.08
N HIS A 41 -4.70 4.30 6.92
CA HIS A 41 -6.01 4.76 6.46
C HIS A 41 -6.97 3.58 6.20
N VAL A 42 -6.51 2.55 5.49
CA VAL A 42 -7.27 1.34 5.19
C VAL A 42 -7.70 0.63 6.48
N VAL A 43 -6.80 0.52 7.46
CA VAL A 43 -7.12 -0.07 8.77
C VAL A 43 -8.21 0.73 9.47
N GLU A 44 -8.12 2.07 9.53
CA GLU A 44 -9.17 2.90 10.14
C GLU A 44 -10.52 2.68 9.44
N LYS A 45 -10.53 2.67 8.09
CA LYS A 45 -11.73 2.46 7.30
C LYS A 45 -12.35 1.10 7.62
N LYS A 46 -11.54 0.05 7.71
CA LYS A 46 -12.01 -1.30 8.02
C LYS A 46 -12.59 -1.42 9.42
N GLU A 47 -11.93 -0.83 10.43
CA GLU A 47 -12.48 -0.83 11.79
C GLU A 47 -13.79 -0.05 11.89
N TYR A 48 -13.90 1.07 11.16
CA TYR A 48 -15.15 1.81 11.06
C TYR A 48 -16.28 0.99 10.41
N GLU A 49 -15.98 0.27 9.32
CA GLU A 49 -16.94 -0.62 8.66
C GLU A 49 -17.40 -1.74 9.60
N ASN A 50 -16.46 -2.38 10.30
CA ASN A 50 -16.75 -3.43 11.28
C ASN A 50 -17.63 -2.89 12.42
N TYR A 51 -17.27 -1.73 12.99
CA TYR A 51 -18.08 -1.06 14.00
C TYR A 51 -19.51 -0.81 13.52
N CYS A 52 -19.69 -0.30 12.31
CA CYS A 52 -21.02 -0.04 11.76
C CYS A 52 -21.82 -1.33 11.56
N LYS A 53 -21.16 -2.39 11.11
CA LYS A 53 -21.75 -3.72 10.92
C LYS A 53 -22.20 -4.35 12.24
N GLU A 54 -21.34 -4.34 13.25
CA GLU A 54 -21.60 -4.93 14.57
C GLU A 54 -22.66 -4.18 15.37
N ASN A 55 -22.69 -2.85 15.24
CA ASN A 55 -23.64 -1.99 15.96
C ASN A 55 -24.90 -1.67 15.14
N HIS A 56 -25.06 -2.28 13.96
CA HIS A 56 -26.16 -2.04 13.02
C HIS A 56 -26.45 -0.55 12.77
N CYS A 57 -25.40 0.26 12.62
CA CYS A 57 -25.53 1.71 12.48
C CYS A 57 -24.99 2.21 11.14
N LYS A 58 -25.44 3.41 10.74
CA LYS A 58 -24.98 4.12 9.53
C LYS A 58 -24.50 5.52 9.91
N ILE A 59 -23.55 5.60 10.83
CA ILE A 59 -22.92 6.87 11.20
C ILE A 59 -21.83 7.22 10.18
N LYS A 60 -21.54 8.50 9.96
CA LYS A 60 -20.39 8.91 9.14
C LYS A 60 -19.07 8.63 9.87
N LEU A 61 -17.98 8.39 9.15
CA LEU A 61 -16.63 8.21 9.72
C LEU A 61 -16.23 9.35 10.68
N LYS A 62 -16.58 10.60 10.36
CA LYS A 62 -16.32 11.76 11.26
C LYS A 62 -17.00 11.63 12.62
N ARG A 63 -18.16 10.97 12.70
CA ARG A 63 -18.86 10.68 13.95
C ARG A 63 -18.22 9.51 14.69
N TYR A 64 -17.81 8.45 13.97
CA TYR A 64 -17.03 7.35 14.54
C TYR A 64 -15.74 7.84 15.21
N ARG A 65 -15.01 8.76 14.55
CA ARG A 65 -13.79 9.38 15.10
C ARG A 65 -14.00 10.13 16.42
N ARG A 66 -15.23 10.49 16.79
CA ARG A 66 -15.56 11.12 18.08
C ARG A 66 -15.80 10.11 19.21
N ASN A 67 -15.87 8.81 18.91
CA ASN A 67 -15.97 7.78 19.94
C ASN A 67 -14.59 7.52 20.55
N HIS A 68 -14.38 8.02 21.78
CA HIS A 68 -13.09 7.92 22.46
C HIS A 68 -12.65 6.47 22.74
N ARG A 69 -13.59 5.56 23.00
CA ARG A 69 -13.27 4.15 23.24
C ARG A 69 -12.70 3.51 21.98
N GLU A 70 -13.41 3.62 20.87
CA GLU A 70 -13.00 3.10 19.57
C GLU A 70 -11.68 3.74 19.10
N ARG A 71 -11.49 5.04 19.34
CA ARG A 71 -10.21 5.73 19.03
C ARG A 71 -9.03 5.20 19.85
N LYS A 72 -9.25 4.81 21.11
CA LYS A 72 -8.20 4.24 21.95
C LYS A 72 -7.81 2.84 21.47
N GLU A 73 -8.80 2.02 21.13
CA GLU A 73 -8.58 0.67 20.59
C GLU A 73 -7.89 0.72 19.22
N LEU A 74 -8.38 1.57 18.32
CA LEU A 74 -7.76 1.80 17.02
C LEU A 74 -6.31 2.31 17.15
N LYS A 75 -6.02 3.21 18.11
CA LYS A 75 -4.64 3.66 18.37
C LYS A 75 -3.71 2.47 18.71
N MET A 76 -4.15 1.55 19.55
CA MET A 76 -3.34 0.38 19.92
C MET A 76 -3.10 -0.53 18.71
N LYS A 77 -4.14 -0.74 17.89
CA LYS A 77 -4.05 -1.53 16.65
C LYS A 77 -3.09 -0.91 15.64
N LEU A 78 -3.25 0.38 15.34
CA LEU A 78 -2.37 1.13 14.44
C LEU A 78 -0.92 1.13 14.94
N GLY A 79 -0.71 1.30 16.25
CA GLY A 79 0.63 1.24 16.85
C GLY A 79 1.30 -0.13 16.68
N SER A 80 0.55 -1.22 16.87
CA SER A 80 1.07 -2.58 16.65
C SER A 80 1.41 -2.83 15.18
N ILE A 81 0.56 -2.41 14.26
CA ILE A 81 0.80 -2.54 12.81
C ILE A 81 2.05 -1.75 12.40
N LEU A 82 2.15 -0.49 12.82
CA LEU A 82 3.31 0.34 12.56
C LEU A 82 4.60 -0.32 13.08
N GLN A 83 4.58 -0.81 14.33
CA GLN A 83 5.73 -1.49 14.92
C GLN A 83 6.16 -2.72 14.12
N GLN A 84 5.21 -3.55 13.68
CA GLN A 84 5.51 -4.72 12.87
C GLN A 84 6.13 -4.35 11.52
N ILE A 85 5.65 -3.27 10.89
CA ILE A 85 6.21 -2.79 9.62
C ILE A 85 7.64 -2.28 9.83
N VAL A 86 7.88 -1.36 10.76
CA VAL A 86 9.23 -0.77 10.94
C VAL A 86 10.27 -1.78 11.44
N GLN A 87 9.85 -2.92 12.00
CA GLN A 87 10.74 -4.03 12.37
C GLN A 87 11.17 -4.90 11.19
N ASN A 88 10.39 -4.91 10.11
CA ASN A 88 10.61 -5.78 8.95
C ASN A 88 11.02 -5.03 7.69
N TYR A 89 10.76 -3.73 7.62
CA TYR A 89 11.00 -2.88 6.47
C TYR A 89 11.75 -1.62 6.88
N SER A 90 12.68 -1.19 6.04
CA SER A 90 13.25 0.15 6.11
C SER A 90 12.22 1.16 5.59
N VAL A 91 11.81 2.08 6.44
CA VAL A 91 10.90 3.17 6.04
C VAL A 91 11.71 4.25 5.36
N GLU A 92 11.34 4.57 4.14
CA GLU A 92 11.85 5.73 3.43
C GLU A 92 10.84 6.87 3.49
N GLY A 93 11.33 8.04 3.86
CA GLY A 93 10.52 9.26 3.86
C GLY A 93 10.32 9.77 2.45
N ASP A 94 9.07 9.98 2.09
CA ASP A 94 8.65 10.57 0.83
C ASP A 94 7.94 11.90 1.13
N SER A 95 8.33 12.93 0.39
CA SER A 95 7.71 14.26 0.39
C SER A 95 6.95 14.44 -0.92
N VAL A 96 5.86 15.20 -0.86
CA VAL A 96 5.09 15.60 -2.04
C VAL A 96 5.20 17.11 -2.14
N GLU A 97 5.87 17.58 -3.17
CA GLU A 97 6.04 19.00 -3.48
C GLU A 97 4.98 19.44 -4.50
N ILE A 98 4.87 20.75 -4.74
CA ILE A 98 3.86 21.29 -5.66
C ILE A 98 4.11 20.83 -7.10
N GLU A 99 5.38 20.68 -7.48
CA GLU A 99 5.78 20.20 -8.79
C GLU A 99 5.30 18.77 -9.06
N ASP A 100 5.28 17.91 -8.04
CA ASP A 100 4.76 16.53 -8.15
C ASP A 100 3.25 16.55 -8.43
N ILE A 101 2.53 17.47 -7.79
CA ILE A 101 1.09 17.66 -7.98
C ILE A 101 0.81 18.20 -9.38
N GLU A 102 1.60 19.16 -9.86
CA GLU A 102 1.50 19.69 -11.22
C GLU A 102 1.80 18.60 -12.27
N ALA A 103 2.79 17.74 -12.01
CA ALA A 103 3.10 16.58 -12.85
C ALA A 103 1.93 15.57 -12.89
N PHE A 104 1.33 15.25 -11.73
CA PHE A 104 0.13 14.41 -11.67
C PHE A 104 -1.02 15.00 -12.50
N VAL A 105 -1.36 16.28 -12.30
CA VAL A 105 -2.48 16.90 -13.02
C VAL A 105 -2.21 16.99 -14.52
N SER A 106 -0.99 17.34 -14.92
CA SER A 106 -0.62 17.46 -16.33
C SER A 106 -0.54 16.13 -17.07
N SER A 107 -0.38 15.02 -16.35
CA SER A 107 -0.31 13.67 -16.92
C SER A 107 -1.53 12.79 -16.59
N PHE A 108 -2.58 13.37 -15.99
CA PHE A 108 -3.73 12.65 -15.44
C PHE A 108 -4.50 11.80 -16.48
N ASP A 109 -4.45 12.18 -17.76
CA ASP A 109 -5.07 11.44 -18.86
C ASP A 109 -4.18 10.30 -19.41
N THR A 110 -2.94 10.18 -18.93
CA THR A 110 -1.94 9.21 -19.42
C THR A 110 -1.69 8.05 -18.46
N HIS A 111 -2.26 8.08 -17.26
CA HIS A 111 -2.14 7.01 -16.26
C HIS A 111 -3.48 6.72 -15.58
N LEU A 112 -3.54 5.64 -14.79
CA LEU A 112 -4.73 5.26 -14.01
C LEU A 112 -4.56 5.46 -12.50
N TYR A 113 -3.36 5.91 -12.07
CA TYR A 113 -3.04 6.10 -10.67
C TYR A 113 -3.95 7.12 -9.98
N ASP A 114 -4.29 6.79 -8.74
CA ASP A 114 -4.71 7.81 -7.80
C ASP A 114 -3.50 8.70 -7.39
N PRO A 115 -3.71 9.82 -6.69
CA PRO A 115 -2.60 10.69 -6.31
C PRO A 115 -1.52 10.00 -5.48
N ILE A 116 -1.88 9.12 -4.54
CA ILE A 116 -0.92 8.45 -3.66
C ILE A 116 -0.05 7.49 -4.47
N ASP A 117 -0.66 6.70 -5.35
CA ASP A 117 0.06 5.78 -6.23
C ASP A 117 1.01 6.54 -7.16
N PHE A 118 0.57 7.66 -7.73
CA PHE A 118 1.40 8.49 -8.59
C PHE A 118 2.64 9.00 -7.84
N PHE A 119 2.45 9.59 -6.66
CA PHE A 119 3.57 10.13 -5.86
C PHE A 119 4.50 9.03 -5.33
N ALA A 120 3.95 7.85 -5.01
CA ALA A 120 4.75 6.70 -4.58
C ALA A 120 5.61 6.14 -5.72
N VAL A 121 5.15 6.21 -6.97
CA VAL A 121 5.93 5.78 -8.14
C VAL A 121 7.00 6.80 -8.50
N ASP A 122 6.64 8.08 -8.57
CA ASP A 122 7.53 9.13 -9.03
C ASP A 122 8.73 9.35 -8.08
N SER A 123 8.47 9.36 -6.77
CA SER A 123 9.49 9.48 -5.72
C SER A 123 10.54 8.36 -5.71
N ARG A 124 10.27 7.25 -6.39
CA ARG A 124 11.11 6.05 -6.44
C ARG A 124 11.82 5.89 -7.77
N CYS A 125 11.18 6.27 -8.87
CA CYS A 125 11.82 6.41 -10.16
C CYS A 125 12.99 7.41 -10.06
N SER A 126 12.81 8.52 -9.34
CA SER A 126 13.87 9.50 -9.05
C SER A 126 15.02 8.97 -8.17
N ARG A 127 14.80 7.87 -7.43
CA ARG A 127 15.78 7.24 -6.52
C ARG A 127 16.44 5.98 -7.09
N ASN A 128 16.24 5.66 -8.37
CA ASN A 128 16.72 4.42 -9.00
C ASN A 128 16.23 3.14 -8.27
N CYS A 129 15.04 3.19 -7.66
CA CYS A 129 14.41 2.00 -7.12
C CYS A 129 13.68 1.29 -8.26
N PHE A 130 14.20 0.13 -8.65
CA PHE A 130 13.69 -0.58 -9.82
C PHE A 130 13.04 -1.92 -9.50
N ASN A 131 12.66 -2.20 -8.26
CA ASN A 131 11.97 -3.44 -7.90
C ASN A 131 10.74 -3.11 -7.06
N TYR A 132 9.56 -3.37 -7.59
CA TYR A 132 8.29 -3.11 -6.90
C TYR A 132 7.53 -4.38 -6.68
N ILE A 133 6.92 -4.50 -5.50
CA ILE A 133 6.06 -5.62 -5.15
C ILE A 133 4.65 -5.07 -4.99
N THR A 134 3.77 -5.36 -5.95
CA THR A 134 2.39 -4.87 -5.93
C THR A 134 1.47 -5.78 -6.74
N ASP A 135 0.22 -5.91 -6.31
CA ASP A 135 -0.85 -6.57 -7.06
C ASP A 135 -1.62 -5.59 -7.96
N ASP A 136 -1.30 -4.30 -7.90
CA ASP A 136 -2.02 -3.29 -8.65
C ASP A 136 -1.66 -3.36 -10.14
N SER A 137 -2.68 -3.66 -10.94
CA SER A 137 -2.57 -3.77 -12.39
C SER A 137 -2.31 -2.43 -13.08
N ASP A 138 -2.61 -1.31 -12.43
CA ASP A 138 -2.39 0.01 -13.00
C ASP A 138 -0.90 0.34 -13.11
N PHE A 139 -0.07 -0.27 -12.25
CA PHE A 139 1.39 -0.20 -12.34
C PHE A 139 1.94 -0.90 -13.58
N LYS A 140 1.25 -1.93 -14.10
CA LYS A 140 1.64 -2.62 -15.34
C LYS A 140 1.42 -1.77 -16.60
N LYS A 141 0.45 -0.85 -16.55
CA LYS A 141 0.02 -0.05 -17.70
C LYS A 141 0.77 1.27 -17.82
N ASN A 142 1.56 1.65 -16.83
CA ASN A 142 2.28 2.91 -16.86
C ASN A 142 3.47 2.84 -17.84
N LEU A 143 3.49 3.81 -18.77
CA LEU A 143 4.54 3.93 -19.78
C LEU A 143 5.92 4.22 -19.17
N ASN A 144 6.02 4.86 -18.02
CA ASN A 144 7.31 5.14 -17.36
C ASN A 144 7.96 3.85 -16.80
N PHE A 145 7.17 2.88 -16.36
CA PHE A 145 7.69 1.56 -15.98
C PHE A 145 8.05 0.72 -17.21
N ASN A 146 7.23 0.76 -18.26
CA ASN A 146 7.49 0.02 -19.50
C ASN A 146 8.65 0.62 -20.33
N MET A 147 9.02 1.88 -20.12
CA MET A 147 10.12 2.56 -20.85
C MET A 147 11.44 2.59 -20.09
N ASN A 148 11.47 2.30 -18.79
CA ASN A 148 12.71 2.09 -18.06
C ASN A 148 12.99 0.58 -17.93
N PRO A 149 13.86 -0.01 -18.77
CA PRO A 149 14.09 -1.46 -18.81
C PRO A 149 14.66 -2.04 -17.51
N ASN A 150 14.95 -1.20 -16.52
CA ASN A 150 15.49 -1.64 -15.24
C ASN A 150 14.41 -1.96 -14.21
N VAL A 151 13.15 -1.55 -14.39
CA VAL A 151 12.08 -1.78 -13.39
C VAL A 151 11.45 -3.17 -13.50
N ASN A 152 11.57 -3.95 -12.44
CA ASN A 152 10.90 -5.24 -12.25
C ASN A 152 9.68 -5.08 -11.34
N LEU A 153 8.53 -5.58 -11.81
CA LEU A 153 7.29 -5.66 -11.06
C LEU A 153 7.04 -7.10 -10.61
N TYR A 154 6.91 -7.33 -9.31
CA TYR A 154 6.59 -8.62 -8.72
C TYR A 154 5.13 -8.61 -8.25
N THR A 155 4.30 -9.46 -8.87
CA THR A 155 2.86 -9.57 -8.55
C THR A 155 2.49 -10.98 -8.12
N CYS A 156 1.42 -11.14 -7.34
CA CYS A 156 0.93 -12.46 -6.96
C CYS A 156 0.18 -13.08 -8.14
N GLY A 157 0.90 -13.87 -8.93
CA GLY A 157 0.37 -14.55 -10.12
C GLY A 157 1.05 -14.11 -11.41
N GLU A 158 2.34 -14.40 -11.52
CA GLU A 158 3.03 -14.94 -12.69
C GLU A 158 4.52 -15.06 -12.32
N PRO A 159 5.16 -16.23 -12.48
CA PRO A 159 6.61 -16.23 -12.60
C PRO A 159 6.92 -15.46 -13.89
N SER A 160 7.71 -14.39 -13.78
CA SER A 160 8.30 -13.74 -14.95
C SER A 160 9.06 -14.82 -15.72
N SER A 161 8.51 -15.22 -16.87
CA SER A 161 9.17 -16.07 -17.86
C SER A 161 10.23 -15.29 -18.62
#